data_AF-A0A9D6WDD0-F1
#
_entry.id   AF-A0A9D6WDD0-F1
#
_cell.length_a   1.000
_cell.length_b   1.000
_cell.length_c   1.000
_cell.angle_alpha   90.00
_cell.angle_beta   90.00
_cell.angle_gamma   90.00
#
_symmetry.space_group_name_H-M   'P 1'
#
loop_
_entity.id
_entity.type
_entity.pdbx_description
1 polymer ?
#
loop_
_entity_poly.entity_id
_entity_poly.type
_entity_poly.pdbx_seq_one_letter_code
_entity_poly.pdbx_strand_id
1 'polypeptide(L)'
;MNTPNPDSDILARPGANDQVMSKKVLLAALATAEAARLGIGPDAAFVGAVRANFLDGLDLGEREALLVWLGEAGLGEADFETVMKDFAAVVAVEVHYAEQLAPRVELHRRLVAARMRRLGMA
;
A
#
# COMPACT_ATOMS: atom_id res chain seq x y z
N MET A 1 18.04 -0.12 9.50
CA MET A 1 17.28 1.10 9.86
C MET A 1 16.24 1.30 8.78
N ASN A 2 14.97 0.98 9.08
CA ASN A 2 13.86 1.29 8.17
C ASN A 2 13.67 2.81 8.20
N THR A 3 14.00 3.48 7.09
CA THR A 3 13.59 4.88 6.89
C THR A 3 12.05 4.92 6.94
N PRO A 4 11.45 5.83 7.72
CA PRO A 4 10.00 5.99 7.73
C PRO A 4 9.52 6.19 6.29
N ASN A 5 8.51 5.42 5.88
CA ASN A 5 7.88 5.63 4.59
C ASN A 5 7.27 7.05 4.61
N PRO A 6 7.63 7.96 3.68
CA PRO A 6 7.10 9.33 3.66
C PRO A 6 5.57 9.38 3.50
N ASP A 7 4.93 8.29 3.07
CA ASP A 7 3.48 8.15 3.09
C ASP A 7 2.93 8.09 4.52
N SER A 8 3.64 7.48 5.47
CA SER A 8 3.22 7.34 6.88
C SER A 8 3.06 8.70 7.56
N ASP A 9 3.97 9.64 7.27
CA ASP A 9 3.94 11.00 7.84
C ASP A 9 2.79 11.85 7.28
N ILE A 10 2.37 11.57 6.04
CA ILE A 10 1.20 12.20 5.43
C ILE A 10 -0.09 11.61 6.02
N LEU A 11 -0.08 10.32 6.33
CA LEU A 11 -1.18 9.60 6.99
C LEU A 11 -1.33 9.93 8.49
N ALA A 12 -0.41 10.70 9.08
CA ALA A 12 -0.52 11.12 10.48
C ALA A 12 -1.23 12.48 10.67
N ARG A 13 -1.55 13.21 9.58
CA ARG A 13 -2.13 14.56 9.64
C ARG A 13 -3.67 14.54 9.50
N PRO A 14 -4.44 14.99 10.51
CA PRO A 14 -5.90 15.02 10.45
C PRO A 14 -6.42 15.81 9.24
N GLY A 15 -7.38 15.26 8.47
CA GLY A 15 -8.02 15.88 7.30
C GLY A 15 -7.28 15.74 5.96
N ALA A 16 -5.94 15.67 5.96
CA ALA A 16 -5.18 15.21 4.78
C ALA A 16 -5.29 13.69 4.60
N ASN A 17 -5.54 12.99 5.71
CA ASN A 17 -5.62 11.54 5.79
C ASN A 17 -6.77 10.96 4.95
N ASP A 18 -7.96 11.53 5.04
CA ASP A 18 -9.16 10.95 4.40
C ASP A 18 -9.10 11.02 2.87
N GLN A 19 -8.55 12.10 2.32
CA GLN A 19 -8.36 12.22 0.87
C GLN A 19 -7.29 11.26 0.35
N VAL A 20 -6.21 11.06 1.12
CA VAL A 20 -5.17 10.09 0.78
C VAL A 20 -5.70 8.67 0.89
N MET A 21 -6.44 8.35 1.95
CA MET A 21 -7.08 7.05 2.14
C MET A 21 -8.12 6.77 1.06
N SER A 22 -8.97 7.75 0.70
CA SER A 22 -9.93 7.61 -0.40
C SER A 22 -9.24 7.28 -1.72
N LYS A 23 -8.08 7.92 -2.00
CA LYS A 23 -7.27 7.61 -3.20
C LYS A 23 -6.66 6.22 -3.14
N LYS A 24 -6.17 5.77 -1.97
CA LYS A 24 -5.62 4.42 -1.79
C LYS A 24 -6.69 3.35 -2.02
N VAL A 25 -7.87 3.53 -1.43
CA VAL A 25 -9.01 2.61 -1.62
C VAL A 25 -9.48 2.61 -3.08
N LEU A 26 -9.59 3.77 -3.71
CA LEU A 26 -9.91 3.86 -5.14
C LEU A 26 -8.88 3.12 -6.01
N LEU A 27 -7.58 3.30 -5.72
CA LEU A 27 -6.51 2.64 -6.44
C LEU A 27 -6.56 1.11 -6.27
N ALA A 28 -6.84 0.62 -5.06
CA ALA A 28 -7.03 -0.80 -4.80
C ALA A 28 -8.23 -1.39 -5.57
N ALA A 29 -9.36 -0.67 -5.60
CA ALA A 29 -10.53 -1.08 -6.37
C ALA A 29 -10.24 -1.15 -7.88
N LEU A 30 -9.53 -0.15 -8.42
CA LEU A 30 -9.12 -0.12 -9.83
C LEU A 30 -8.11 -1.23 -10.15
N ALA A 31 -7.12 -1.46 -9.28
CA ALA A 31 -6.14 -2.52 -9.45
C ALA A 31 -6.80 -3.91 -9.41
N THR A 32 -7.77 -4.13 -8.53
CA THR A 32 -8.54 -5.38 -8.47
C THR A 32 -9.30 -5.63 -9.77
N ALA A 33 -10.00 -4.62 -10.29
CA ALA A 33 -10.71 -4.72 -11.56
C ALA A 33 -9.74 -4.99 -12.73
N GLU A 34 -8.59 -4.32 -12.74
CA GLU A 34 -7.58 -4.46 -13.79
C GLU A 34 -6.89 -5.83 -13.74
N ALA A 35 -6.54 -6.33 -12.55
CA ALA A 35 -5.98 -7.66 -12.38
C ALA A 35 -6.95 -8.74 -12.88
N ALA A 36 -8.25 -8.59 -12.60
CA ALA A 36 -9.28 -9.47 -13.15
C ALA A 36 -9.38 -9.38 -14.68
N ARG A 37 -9.36 -8.16 -15.24
CA ARG A 37 -9.42 -7.92 -16.69
C ARG A 37 -8.23 -8.54 -17.43
N LEU A 38 -7.04 -8.48 -16.84
CA LEU A 38 -5.80 -9.01 -17.38
C LEU A 38 -5.61 -10.52 -17.13
N GLY A 39 -6.45 -11.14 -16.29
CA GLY A 39 -6.30 -12.53 -15.90
C GLY A 39 -5.07 -12.79 -15.02
N ILE A 40 -4.58 -11.76 -14.31
CA ILE A 40 -3.40 -11.82 -13.43
C ILE A 40 -3.80 -11.73 -11.94
N GLY A 41 -5.05 -12.07 -11.62
CA GLY A 41 -5.56 -12.02 -10.25
C GLY A 41 -4.63 -12.81 -9.30
N PRO A 42 -4.28 -12.24 -8.14
CA PRO A 42 -3.36 -12.89 -7.21
C PRO A 42 -3.99 -14.17 -6.65
N ASP A 43 -3.25 -15.28 -6.73
CA ASP A 43 -3.66 -16.53 -6.11
C ASP A 43 -3.43 -16.50 -4.59
N ALA A 44 -3.88 -17.54 -3.89
CA ALA A 44 -3.75 -17.62 -2.42
C ALA A 44 -2.28 -17.62 -1.96
N ALA A 45 -1.36 -18.18 -2.75
CA ALA A 45 0.05 -18.20 -2.42
C ALA A 45 0.66 -16.79 -2.51
N PHE A 46 0.30 -16.03 -3.55
CA PHE A 46 0.73 -14.65 -3.74
C PHE A 46 0.17 -13.73 -2.65
N VAL A 47 -1.12 -13.86 -2.31
CA VAL A 47 -1.72 -13.13 -1.18
C VAL A 47 -0.98 -13.45 0.13
N GLY A 48 -0.65 -14.73 0.36
CA GLY A 48 0.13 -15.16 1.52
C GLY A 48 1.54 -14.53 1.57
N ALA A 49 2.22 -14.41 0.44
CA ALA A 49 3.53 -13.77 0.36
C ALA A 49 3.47 -12.26 0.65
N VAL A 50 2.47 -11.56 0.09
CA VAL A 50 2.22 -10.13 0.36
C VAL A 50 1.90 -9.92 1.84
N ARG A 51 1.04 -10.76 2.42
CA ARG A 51 0.71 -10.77 3.84
C ARG A 51 1.96 -10.97 4.71
N ALA A 52 2.80 -11.95 4.38
CA ALA A 52 4.03 -12.22 5.13
C ALA A 52 4.98 -11.01 5.11
N ASN A 53 5.17 -10.39 3.95
CA ASN A 53 6.00 -9.19 3.82
C ASN A 53 5.43 -7.99 4.61
N PHE A 54 4.10 -7.83 4.62
CA PHE A 54 3.44 -6.80 5.42
C PHE A 54 3.67 -7.01 6.92
N LEU A 55 3.52 -8.24 7.40
CA LEU A 55 3.71 -8.58 8.81
C LEU A 55 5.19 -8.45 9.23
N ASP A 56 6.13 -8.88 8.39
CA ASP A 56 7.57 -8.73 8.63
C ASP A 56 7.97 -7.26 8.78
N GLY A 57 7.43 -6.37 7.93
CA GLY A 57 7.67 -4.93 8.01
C GLY A 57 7.18 -4.27 9.32
N LEU A 58 6.29 -4.94 10.06
CA LEU A 58 5.72 -4.47 11.33
C LEU A 58 6.16 -5.30 12.54
N ASP A 59 7.02 -6.31 12.36
CA ASP A 59 7.40 -7.28 13.39
C ASP A 59 6.18 -8.04 13.99
N LEU A 60 5.17 -8.33 13.15
CA LEU A 60 3.92 -9.01 13.50
C LEU A 60 3.87 -10.45 12.97
N GLY A 61 5.02 -11.13 12.90
CA GLY A 61 5.13 -12.50 12.40
C GLY A 61 4.38 -13.53 13.26
N GLU A 62 4.21 -13.24 14.55
CA GLU A 62 3.50 -14.10 15.49
C GLU A 62 1.99 -13.84 15.46
N ARG A 63 1.19 -14.92 15.45
CA ARG A 63 -0.28 -14.83 15.41
C ARG A 63 -0.85 -14.03 16.58
N GLU A 64 -0.29 -14.20 17.79
CA GLU A 64 -0.77 -13.48 18.98
C GLU A 64 -0.54 -11.96 18.84
N ALA A 65 0.65 -11.55 18.42
CA ALA A 65 0.98 -10.15 18.16
C ALA A 65 0.04 -9.53 17.11
N LEU A 66 -0.23 -10.24 16.01
CA LEU A 66 -1.20 -9.80 15.00
C LEU A 66 -2.61 -9.60 15.58
N LEU A 67 -3.10 -10.55 16.38
CA LEU A 67 -4.46 -10.46 16.95
C LEU A 67 -4.59 -9.30 17.94
N VAL A 68 -3.57 -9.05 18.76
CA VAL A 68 -3.53 -7.90 19.67
C VAL A 68 -3.57 -6.61 18.86
N TRP A 69 -2.71 -6.48 17.86
CA TRP A 69 -2.64 -5.28 17.01
C TRP A 69 -3.95 -5.01 16.25
N LEU A 70 -4.59 -6.05 15.69
CA LEU A 70 -5.90 -5.92 15.06
C LEU A 70 -6.99 -5.49 16.06
N GLY A 71 -6.97 -6.06 17.28
CA GLY A 71 -7.89 -5.69 18.34
C GLY A 71 -7.76 -4.23 18.77
N GLU A 72 -6.55 -3.73 18.90
CA GLU A 72 -6.27 -2.31 19.19
C GLU A 72 -6.79 -1.37 18.09
N ALA A 73 -6.76 -1.82 16.84
CA ALA A 73 -7.31 -1.12 15.69
C ALA A 73 -8.84 -1.28 15.51
N GLY A 74 -9.49 -2.11 16.34
CA GLY A 74 -10.92 -2.43 16.20
C GLY A 74 -11.26 -3.24 14.95
N LEU A 75 -10.30 -4.01 14.43
CA LEU A 75 -10.42 -4.82 13.21
C LEU A 75 -10.50 -6.32 13.53
N GLY A 76 -11.23 -7.06 12.71
CA GLY A 76 -11.20 -8.53 12.72
C GLY A 76 -10.18 -9.11 11.74
N GLU A 77 -9.86 -10.40 11.91
CA GLU A 77 -9.03 -11.15 10.94
C GLU A 77 -9.63 -11.08 9.52
N ALA A 78 -10.96 -11.11 9.38
CA ALA A 78 -11.62 -11.06 8.07
C ALA A 78 -11.44 -9.70 7.36
N ASP A 79 -11.44 -8.60 8.11
CA ASP A 79 -11.20 -7.26 7.56
C ASP A 79 -9.75 -7.15 7.08
N PHE A 80 -8.82 -7.65 7.90
CA PHE A 80 -7.41 -7.73 7.54
C PHE A 80 -7.17 -8.55 6.27
N GLU A 81 -7.75 -9.74 6.17
CA GLU A 81 -7.63 -10.60 4.99
C GLU A 81 -8.23 -9.96 3.74
N THR A 82 -9.27 -9.13 3.88
CA THR A 82 -9.82 -8.34 2.77
C THR A 82 -8.81 -7.30 2.29
N VAL A 83 -8.21 -6.54 3.22
CA VAL A 83 -7.19 -5.53 2.88
C VAL A 83 -5.94 -6.18 2.27
N MET A 84 -5.54 -7.37 2.73
CA MET A 84 -4.39 -8.07 2.15
C MET A 84 -4.64 -8.52 0.71
N LYS A 85 -5.87 -8.89 0.35
CA LYS A 85 -6.24 -9.17 -1.04
C LYS A 85 -6.19 -7.93 -1.92
N ASP A 86 -6.66 -6.80 -1.40
CA ASP A 86 -6.57 -5.50 -2.08
C ASP A 86 -5.11 -5.11 -2.35
N PHE A 87 -4.24 -5.26 -1.35
CA PHE A 87 -2.80 -5.01 -1.52
C PHE A 87 -2.17 -5.97 -2.51
N ALA A 88 -2.52 -7.26 -2.46
CA ALA A 88 -2.01 -8.23 -3.42
C ALA A 88 -2.41 -7.88 -4.86
N ALA A 89 -3.63 -7.39 -5.08
CA ALA A 89 -4.07 -6.94 -6.40
C ALA A 89 -3.26 -5.73 -6.89
N VAL A 90 -2.99 -4.76 -6.02
CA VAL A 90 -2.13 -3.61 -6.34
C VAL A 90 -0.73 -4.08 -6.74
N VAL A 91 -0.09 -4.92 -5.91
CA VAL A 91 1.26 -5.42 -6.19
C VAL A 91 1.31 -6.21 -7.49
N ALA A 92 0.31 -7.04 -7.78
CA ALA A 92 0.24 -7.80 -9.02
C ALA A 92 0.21 -6.89 -10.26
N VAL A 93 -0.61 -5.83 -10.23
CA VAL A 93 -0.71 -4.84 -11.31
C VAL A 93 0.57 -3.99 -11.42
N GLU A 94 1.18 -3.60 -10.30
CA GLU A 94 2.45 -2.88 -10.29
C GLU A 94 3.58 -3.70 -10.91
N VAL A 95 3.68 -4.99 -10.57
CA VAL A 95 4.65 -5.90 -11.18
C VAL A 95 4.41 -6.03 -12.68
N HIS A 96 3.15 -6.20 -13.10
CA HIS A 96 2.80 -6.29 -14.52
C HIS A 96 3.18 -5.03 -15.32
N TYR A 97 3.02 -3.84 -14.73
CA TYR A 97 3.32 -2.56 -15.37
C TYR A 97 4.67 -1.95 -14.99
N ALA A 98 5.55 -2.67 -14.29
CA ALA A 98 6.75 -2.12 -13.67
C ALA A 98 7.64 -1.33 -14.65
N GLU A 99 7.86 -1.88 -15.84
CA GLU A 99 8.68 -1.24 -16.89
C GLU A 99 8.06 0.07 -17.39
N GLN A 100 6.74 0.15 -17.48
CA GLN A 100 6.02 1.34 -17.93
C GLN A 100 5.93 2.41 -16.83
N LEU A 101 5.87 1.98 -15.56
CA LEU A 101 5.78 2.86 -14.39
C LEU A 101 7.13 3.50 -14.04
N ALA A 102 8.23 2.77 -14.14
CA ALA A 102 9.57 3.24 -13.74
C ALA A 102 9.94 4.64 -14.27
N PRO A 103 9.85 4.95 -15.58
CA PRO A 103 10.18 6.29 -16.07
C PRO A 103 9.22 7.37 -15.56
N ARG A 104 7.93 7.03 -15.36
CA ARG A 104 6.91 7.97 -14.85
C ARG A 104 7.14 8.29 -13.38
N VAL A 105 7.48 7.29 -12.57
CA VAL A 105 7.82 7.48 -11.15
C VAL A 105 8.96 8.48 -11.00
N GLU A 106 10.01 8.36 -11.81
CA GLU A 106 11.14 9.29 -11.76
C GLU A 106 10.75 10.73 -12.18
N LEU A 107 9.91 10.89 -13.21
CA LEU A 107 9.38 12.20 -13.59
C LEU A 107 8.53 12.82 -12.47
N HIS A 108 7.65 12.04 -11.86
CA HIS A 108 6.83 12.48 -10.73
C HIS A 108 7.70 12.88 -9.52
N ARG A 109 8.73 12.10 -9.19
CA ARG A 109 9.68 12.41 -8.11
C ARG A 109 10.35 13.76 -8.35
N ARG A 110 10.84 14.02 -9.57
CA ARG A 110 11.47 15.31 -9.92
C ARG A 110 10.51 16.49 -9.79
N LEU A 111 9.28 16.33 -10.25
CA LEU A 111 8.25 17.37 -10.17
C LEU A 111 7.87 17.68 -8.72
N VAL A 112 7.66 16.65 -7.90
CA VAL A 112 7.38 16.81 -6.46
C VAL A 112 8.55 17.48 -5.76
N ALA A 113 9.79 17.04 -6.00
CA ALA A 113 10.98 17.66 -5.42
C ALA A 113 11.12 19.14 -5.82
N ALA A 114 10.84 19.50 -7.08
CA ALA A 114 10.85 20.88 -7.54
C ALA A 114 9.78 21.74 -6.83
N ARG A 115 8.58 21.19 -6.65
CA ARG A 115 7.50 21.83 -5.88
C ARG A 115 7.91 22.06 -4.42
N MET A 116 8.48 21.05 -3.75
CA MET A 116 8.91 21.17 -2.34
C MET A 116 9.99 22.23 -2.17
N ARG A 117 10.98 22.30 -3.07
CA ARG A 117 11.98 23.37 -3.09
C ARG A 117 11.35 24.75 -3.23
N ARG A 118 10.35 24.89 -4.12
CA ARG A 118 9.65 26.17 -4.32
C ARG A 118 8.86 26.61 -3.08
N LEU A 119 8.37 25.67 -2.29
CA LEU A 119 7.63 25.92 -1.05
C LEU A 119 8.54 26.08 0.18
N GLY A 120 9.86 25.96 0.05
CA GLY A 120 10.79 26.05 1.18
C GLY A 120 10.72 24.86 2.14
N MET A 121 10.29 23.69 1.66
CA MET A 121 10.07 22.47 2.46
C MET A 121 11.05 21.34 2.11
N ALA A 122 12.17 21.65 1.46
CA ALA A 122 13.14 20.67 0.96
C ALA A 122 14.47 20.76 1.71
#